data_AF-A0A9D7UIN8-F1
#
_entry.id   AF-A0A9D7UIN8-F1
#
_cell.length_a   1.000
_cell.length_b   1.000
_cell.length_c   1.000
_cell.angle_alpha   90.00
_cell.angle_beta   90.00
_cell.angle_gamma   90.00
#
_symmetry.space_group_name_H-M   'P 1'
#
loop_
_entity.id
_entity.type
_entity.pdbx_description
1 polymer ?
#
loop_
_entity_poly.entity_id
_entity_poly.type
_entity_poly.pdbx_seq_one_letter_code
_entity_poly.pdbx_strand_id
1 'polypeptide(L)'
;MSGGVITAESYARELDGADALRGLRERFLFPKKRDGSPVVYMTGNSLGLQPATARAIVEQELDDWAALGVEAHFHGKNPWAPYHEWFRGPGARLVGAKVGEVVMMNSLTVNLHLLMTTFYRPTRDRFKILI
;
A
#
# COMPACT_ATOMS: atom_id res chain seq x y z
N MET A 1 -2.29 17.67 -32.95
CA MET A 1 -0.97 17.33 -32.39
C MET A 1 0.04 18.29 -33.00
N SER A 2 0.46 19.32 -32.26
CA SER A 2 1.53 20.20 -32.72
C SER A 2 2.82 19.40 -32.83
N GLY A 3 3.53 19.52 -33.95
CA GLY A 3 4.78 18.82 -34.27
C GLY A 3 5.98 19.26 -33.43
N GLY A 4 5.85 19.25 -32.11
CA GLY A 4 6.91 19.55 -31.17
C GLY A 4 7.92 18.40 -31.05
N VAL A 5 9.16 18.75 -30.69
CA VAL A 5 10.21 17.76 -30.40
C VAL A 5 9.86 17.03 -29.10
N ILE A 6 9.68 15.71 -29.16
CA ILE A 6 9.26 14.87 -28.01
C ILE A 6 10.23 14.90 -26.81
N THR A 7 11.46 15.37 -27.00
CA THR A 7 12.47 15.51 -25.94
C THR A 7 12.47 16.90 -25.28
N ALA A 8 11.63 17.83 -25.74
CA ALA A 8 11.55 19.17 -25.17
C ALA A 8 10.75 19.18 -23.84
N GLU A 9 11.14 20.05 -22.90
CA GLU A 9 10.46 20.22 -21.61
C GLU A 9 8.96 20.55 -21.76
N SER A 10 8.61 21.33 -22.79
CA SER A 10 7.22 21.69 -23.13
C SER A 10 6.33 20.46 -23.34
N TYR A 11 6.89 19.37 -23.87
CA TYR A 11 6.15 18.14 -24.09
C TYR A 11 5.83 17.45 -22.77
N ALA A 12 6.78 17.40 -21.83
CA ALA A 12 6.53 16.87 -20.48
C ALA A 12 5.46 17.68 -19.74
N ARG A 13 5.49 19.02 -19.85
CA ARG A 13 4.49 19.91 -19.25
C ARG A 13 3.09 19.71 -19.84
N GLU A 14 2.98 19.43 -21.13
CA GLU A 14 1.71 19.08 -21.79
C GLU A 14 1.15 17.77 -21.21
N LEU A 15 1.99 16.73 -21.07
CA LEU A 15 1.60 15.45 -20.50
C LEU A 15 1.18 15.57 -19.03
N ASP A 16 1.91 16.33 -18.21
CA ASP A 16 1.53 16.63 -16.82
C ASP A 16 0.19 17.38 -16.74
N GLY A 17 -0.07 18.27 -17.70
CA GLY A 17 -1.32 19.03 -17.79
C GLY A 17 -2.53 18.16 -18.13
N ALA A 18 -2.33 17.15 -18.98
CA ALA A 18 -3.35 16.23 -19.45
C ALA A 18 -3.58 15.00 -18.54
N ASP A 19 -2.69 14.75 -17.57
CA ASP A 19 -2.82 13.63 -16.64
C ASP A 19 -4.05 13.79 -15.71
N ALA A 20 -5.06 12.94 -15.92
CA ALA A 20 -6.26 12.90 -15.09
C ALA A 20 -5.96 12.52 -13.61
N LEU A 21 -4.82 11.90 -13.34
CA LEU A 21 -4.40 11.46 -12.01
C LEU A 21 -3.49 12.47 -11.28
N ARG A 22 -3.12 13.59 -11.92
CA ARG A 22 -2.17 14.57 -11.36
C ARG A 22 -2.50 15.01 -9.94
N GLY A 23 -3.79 15.11 -9.59
CA GLY A 23 -4.26 15.52 -8.26
C GLY A 23 -3.91 14.52 -7.15
N LEU A 24 -3.67 13.25 -7.48
CA LEU A 24 -3.24 12.25 -6.51
C LEU A 24 -1.88 12.59 -5.90
N ARG A 25 -1.04 13.33 -6.61
CA ARG A 25 0.28 13.78 -6.11
C ARG A 25 0.17 14.51 -4.77
N GLU A 26 -0.87 15.32 -4.59
CA GLU A 26 -1.08 16.13 -3.38
C GLU A 26 -1.41 15.26 -2.14
N ARG A 27 -1.77 13.99 -2.34
CA ARG A 27 -2.08 13.04 -1.26
C ARG A 27 -0.85 12.41 -0.63
N PHE A 28 0.36 12.74 -1.11
CA PHE A 28 1.61 12.14 -0.64
C PHE A 28 2.61 13.21 -0.17
N LEU A 29 3.38 12.86 0.85
CA LEU A 29 4.42 13.71 1.40
C LEU A 29 5.74 13.45 0.65
N PHE A 30 6.18 14.42 -0.15
CA PHE A 30 7.43 14.33 -0.89
C PHE A 30 8.62 14.83 -0.05
N PRO A 31 9.76 14.10 -0.04
CA PRO A 31 10.97 14.62 0.55
C PRO A 31 11.48 15.85 -0.21
N LYS A 32 12.11 16.76 0.54
CA LYS A 32 12.73 17.97 0.00
C LYS A 32 14.25 17.85 0.05
N LYS A 33 14.92 18.43 -0.95
CA LYS A 33 16.37 18.63 -0.94
C LYS A 33 16.74 19.69 0.10
N ARG A 34 18.04 19.89 0.33
CA ARG A 34 18.57 20.89 1.29
C ARG A 34 18.12 22.33 0.98
N ASP A 35 17.93 22.64 -0.29
CA ASP A 35 17.46 23.94 -0.77
C ASP A 35 15.92 24.09 -0.74
N GLY A 36 15.19 23.10 -0.22
CA GLY A 36 13.74 23.09 -0.15
C GLY A 36 13.03 22.64 -1.45
N SER A 37 13.76 22.43 -2.55
CA SER A 37 13.19 21.92 -3.80
C SER A 37 12.76 20.45 -3.66
N PRO A 38 11.75 19.99 -4.43
CA PRO A 38 11.29 18.60 -4.36
C PRO A 38 12.36 17.63 -4.86
N VAL A 39 12.47 16.47 -4.20
CA VAL A 39 13.26 15.34 -4.69
C VAL A 39 12.53 14.64 -5.84
N VAL A 40 13.26 14.26 -6.88
CA VAL A 40 12.78 13.33 -7.90
C VAL A 40 12.87 11.92 -7.31
N TYR A 41 11.77 11.43 -6.76
CA TYR A 41 11.72 10.18 -6.00
C TYR A 41 11.31 9.00 -6.89
N MET A 42 12.30 8.25 -7.37
CA MET A 42 12.13 7.12 -8.30
C MET A 42 12.35 5.75 -7.64
N THR A 43 12.15 5.65 -6.33
CA THR A 43 12.37 4.41 -5.54
C THR A 43 11.10 3.94 -4.81
N GLY A 44 9.93 4.35 -5.29
CA GLY A 44 8.62 3.98 -4.70
C GLY A 44 8.33 2.47 -4.72
N ASN A 45 9.03 1.71 -5.55
CA ASN A 45 8.97 0.25 -5.61
C ASN A 45 9.63 -0.45 -4.41
N SER A 46 10.53 0.23 -3.70
CA SER A 46 11.16 -0.29 -2.48
C SER A 46 10.41 0.21 -1.25
N LEU A 47 10.22 1.53 -1.15
CA LEU A 47 9.45 2.17 -0.09
C LEU A 47 8.57 3.27 -0.68
N GLY A 48 7.25 3.09 -0.61
CA GLY A 48 6.29 4.09 -1.07
C GLY A 48 6.37 5.39 -0.25
N LEU A 49 6.05 6.52 -0.89
CA LEU A 49 5.90 7.78 -0.18
C LEU A 49 4.78 7.68 0.86
N GLN A 50 4.94 8.37 1.98
CA GLN A 50 3.94 8.42 3.03
C GLN A 50 2.67 9.15 2.52
N PRO A 51 1.48 8.52 2.59
CA PRO A 51 0.22 9.24 2.38
C PRO A 51 0.04 10.32 3.45
N ALA A 52 -0.42 11.51 3.07
CA ALA A 52 -0.58 12.65 3.97
C ALA A 52 -1.51 12.35 5.18
N THR A 53 -2.45 11.41 5.01
CA THR A 53 -3.40 10.99 6.05
C THR A 53 -2.85 9.94 7.01
N ALA A 54 -1.70 9.31 6.71
CA ALA A 54 -1.22 8.15 7.45
C ALA A 54 -0.99 8.44 8.94
N ARG A 55 -0.42 9.62 9.26
CA ARG A 55 -0.16 10.02 10.65
C ARG A 55 -1.46 10.11 11.46
N ALA A 56 -2.45 10.86 10.95
CA ALA A 56 -3.71 11.07 11.65
C ALA A 56 -4.47 9.75 11.89
N ILE A 57 -4.37 8.78 10.96
CA ILE A 57 -4.97 7.46 11.15
C ILE A 57 -4.30 6.70 12.30
N VAL A 58 -2.98 6.73 12.40
CA VAL A 58 -2.26 6.07 13.51
C VAL A 58 -2.53 6.77 14.84
N GLU A 59 -2.51 8.11 14.86
CA GLU A 59 -2.80 8.90 16.06
C GLU A 59 -4.20 8.59 16.61
N GLN A 60 -5.20 8.41 15.74
CA GLN A 60 -6.54 7.99 16.17
C GLN A 60 -6.56 6.66 16.92
N GLU A 61 -5.80 5.65 16.46
CA GLU A 61 -5.73 4.36 17.16
C GLU A 61 -5.03 4.47 18.52
N LEU A 62 -4.03 5.37 18.62
CA LEU A 62 -3.35 5.67 19.88
C LEU A 62 -4.27 6.40 20.86
N ASP A 63 -5.09 7.34 20.37
CA ASP A 63 -6.09 8.05 21.16
C ASP A 63 -7.16 7.07 21.69
N ASP A 64 -7.66 6.17 20.84
CA ASP A 64 -8.61 5.13 21.24
C ASP A 64 -8.01 4.20 22.30
N TRP A 65 -6.74 3.83 22.14
CA TRP A 65 -6.04 3.02 23.15
C TRP A 65 -5.90 3.75 24.49
N ALA A 66 -5.52 5.03 24.46
CA ALA A 66 -5.38 5.84 25.68
C ALA A 66 -6.72 6.02 26.41
N ALA A 67 -7.83 6.17 25.67
CA ALA A 67 -9.14 6.42 26.24
C ALA A 67 -9.86 5.14 26.72
N LEU A 68 -9.71 4.02 26.01
CA LEU A 68 -10.52 2.83 26.20
C LEU A 68 -9.73 1.60 26.68
N GLY A 69 -8.40 1.60 26.54
CA GLY A 69 -7.58 0.44 26.87
C GLY A 69 -8.02 -0.80 26.10
N VAL A 70 -8.32 -1.89 26.82
CA VAL A 70 -8.77 -3.16 26.22
C VAL A 70 -10.12 -3.03 25.51
N GLU A 71 -10.98 -2.11 25.94
CA GLU A 71 -12.32 -1.94 25.35
C GLU A 71 -12.25 -1.43 23.91
N ALA A 72 -11.12 -0.84 23.49
CA ALA A 72 -10.90 -0.41 22.10
C ALA A 72 -11.02 -1.57 21.08
N HIS A 73 -10.83 -2.82 21.51
CA HIS A 73 -11.07 -4.00 20.66
C HIS A 73 -12.47 -4.02 20.03
N PHE A 74 -13.47 -3.47 20.72
CA PHE A 74 -14.88 -3.51 20.32
C PHE A 74 -15.50 -2.11 20.20
N HIS A 75 -14.95 -1.13 20.91
CA HIS A 75 -15.56 0.20 21.07
C HIS A 75 -14.71 1.35 20.54
N GLY A 76 -13.51 1.09 20.01
CA GLY A 76 -12.75 2.10 19.28
C GLY A 76 -13.50 2.60 18.06
N LYS A 77 -13.12 3.77 17.53
CA LYS A 77 -13.65 4.29 16.26
C LYS A 77 -13.42 3.29 15.14
N ASN A 78 -12.27 2.61 15.19
CA ASN A 78 -11.98 1.45 14.35
C ASN A 78 -11.74 0.20 15.22
N PRO A 79 -12.78 -0.59 15.54
CA PRO A 79 -12.63 -1.74 16.43
C PRO A 79 -11.57 -2.74 15.94
N TRP A 80 -10.65 -3.11 16.83
CA TRP A 80 -9.47 -3.91 16.44
C TRP A 80 -9.79 -5.37 16.13
N ALA A 81 -10.77 -5.97 16.82
CA ALA A 81 -11.12 -7.37 16.62
C ALA A 81 -11.54 -7.70 15.16
N PRO A 82 -12.47 -6.94 14.53
CA PRO A 82 -12.85 -7.16 13.14
C PRO A 82 -11.96 -6.44 12.10
N TYR A 83 -10.89 -5.74 12.52
CA TYR A 83 -10.15 -4.80 11.66
C TYR A 83 -9.65 -5.43 10.35
N HIS A 84 -9.20 -6.69 10.41
CA HIS A 84 -8.70 -7.43 9.25
C HIS A 84 -9.77 -7.65 8.16
N GLU A 85 -11.06 -7.63 8.50
CA GLU A 85 -12.16 -7.85 7.56
C GLU A 85 -12.36 -6.68 6.60
N TRP A 86 -12.03 -5.46 7.04
CA TRP A 86 -12.22 -4.23 6.27
C TRP A 86 -11.37 -4.19 5.00
N PHE A 87 -10.27 -4.93 4.98
CA PHE A 87 -9.36 -5.01 3.84
C PHE A 87 -9.73 -6.11 2.84
N ARG A 88 -10.68 -7.00 3.15
CA ARG A 88 -11.07 -8.10 2.25
C ARG A 88 -11.56 -7.56 0.90
N GLY A 89 -12.45 -6.57 0.91
CA GLY A 89 -13.00 -5.97 -0.30
C GLY A 89 -11.96 -5.22 -1.14
N PRO A 90 -11.27 -4.21 -0.58
CA PRO A 90 -10.20 -3.50 -1.29
C PRO A 90 -9.06 -4.41 -1.76
N GLY A 91 -8.63 -5.36 -0.92
CA GLY A 91 -7.58 -6.32 -1.23
C GLY A 91 -7.95 -7.22 -2.40
N ALA A 92 -9.16 -7.80 -2.38
CA ALA A 92 -9.67 -8.63 -3.47
C ALA A 92 -9.72 -7.87 -4.81
N ARG A 93 -10.19 -6.61 -4.81
CA ARG A 93 -10.19 -5.77 -6.02
C ARG A 93 -8.79 -5.50 -6.56
N LEU A 94 -7.80 -5.31 -5.67
CA LEU A 94 -6.42 -4.98 -6.07
C LEU A 94 -5.74 -6.14 -6.79
N VAL A 95 -6.00 -7.38 -6.39
CA VAL A 95 -5.36 -8.59 -6.95
C VAL A 95 -6.25 -9.39 -7.89
N GLY A 96 -7.49 -8.96 -8.12
CA GLY A 96 -8.44 -9.64 -9.02
C GLY A 96 -9.02 -10.94 -8.45
N ALA A 97 -9.22 -11.02 -7.14
CA ALA A 97 -9.76 -12.20 -6.45
C ALA A 97 -11.17 -11.96 -5.88
N LYS A 98 -11.79 -12.99 -5.28
CA LYS A 98 -13.04 -12.83 -4.50
C LYS A 98 -12.73 -12.34 -3.09
N VAL A 99 -13.72 -11.70 -2.46
CA VAL A 99 -13.60 -11.11 -1.10
C VAL A 99 -13.14 -12.13 -0.05
N GLY A 100 -13.50 -13.42 -0.19
CA GLY A 100 -13.09 -14.49 0.73
C GLY A 100 -11.74 -15.15 0.40
N GLU A 101 -11.07 -14.75 -0.68
CA GLU A 101 -9.82 -15.38 -1.16
C GLU A 101 -8.57 -14.58 -0.75
N VAL A 102 -8.74 -13.42 -0.09
CA VAL A 102 -7.64 -12.51 0.28
C VAL A 102 -7.76 -12.07 1.74
N VAL A 103 -6.64 -12.09 2.46
CA VAL A 103 -6.51 -11.58 3.83
C VAL A 103 -5.23 -10.75 3.95
N MET A 104 -5.32 -9.60 4.62
CA MET A 104 -4.15 -8.80 5.00
C MET A 104 -3.69 -9.23 6.40
N MET A 105 -2.54 -9.89 6.49
CA MET A 105 -2.00 -10.40 7.75
C MET A 105 -0.48 -10.51 7.69
N ASN A 106 0.18 -10.50 8.86
CA ASN A 106 1.62 -10.73 9.03
C ASN A 106 2.52 -9.93 8.04
N SER A 107 3.69 -10.49 7.71
CA SER A 107 4.59 -10.02 6.66
C SER A 107 4.63 -10.99 5.47
N LEU A 108 5.22 -10.55 4.35
CA LEU A 108 5.31 -11.34 3.11
C LEU A 108 5.91 -12.73 3.32
N THR A 109 7.11 -12.81 3.90
CA THR A 109 7.82 -14.07 4.09
C THR A 109 7.10 -15.00 5.06
N VAL A 110 6.48 -14.45 6.12
CA VAL A 110 5.67 -15.24 7.06
C VAL A 110 4.48 -15.88 6.34
N ASN A 111 3.74 -15.10 5.54
CA ASN A 111 2.61 -15.64 4.79
C ASN A 111 3.03 -16.69 3.76
N LEU A 112 4.19 -16.50 3.10
CA LEU A 112 4.73 -17.52 2.21
C LEU A 112 5.01 -18.83 2.96
N HIS A 113 5.61 -18.77 4.15
CA HIS A 113 5.83 -19.97 4.98
C HIS A 113 4.54 -20.65 5.43
N LEU A 114 3.49 -19.89 5.78
CA LEU A 114 2.19 -20.46 6.14
C LEU A 114 1.56 -21.21 4.95
N LEU A 115 1.65 -20.63 3.74
CA LEU A 115 1.22 -21.29 2.51
C LEU A 115 2.04 -22.56 2.23
N MET A 116 3.37 -22.46 2.30
CA MET A 116 4.26 -23.60 2.04
C MET A 116 4.04 -24.73 3.04
N THR A 117 3.87 -24.44 4.33
CA THR A 117 3.59 -25.45 5.36
C THR A 117 2.30 -26.24 5.05
N THR A 118 1.33 -25.61 4.39
CA THR A 118 0.05 -26.23 4.04
C THR A 118 0.12 -26.99 2.71
N PHE A 119 0.69 -26.36 1.68
CA PHE A 119 0.61 -26.82 0.28
C PHE A 119 1.84 -27.59 -0.20
N TYR A 120 3.04 -27.31 0.32
CA TYR A 120 4.23 -28.05 -0.03
C TYR A 120 4.31 -29.34 0.78
N ARG A 121 3.78 -30.42 0.20
CA ARG A 121 3.75 -31.77 0.77
C ARG A 121 4.67 -32.68 -0.04
N PRO A 122 6.00 -32.61 0.17
CA PRO A 122 6.95 -33.34 -0.64
C PRO A 122 6.77 -34.86 -0.46
N THR A 123 6.92 -35.58 -1.55
CA THR A 123 7.01 -37.04 -1.59
C THR A 123 8.33 -37.43 -2.25
N ARG A 124 8.69 -38.72 -2.20
CA ARG A 124 9.91 -39.22 -2.84
C ARG A 124 10.00 -38.86 -4.33
N ASP A 125 8.87 -38.87 -5.04
CA ASP A 125 8.82 -38.61 -6.49
C ASP A 125 8.50 -37.14 -6.84
N ARG A 126 8.04 -36.35 -5.85
CA ARG A 126 7.64 -34.95 -6.05
C ARG A 126 8.03 -34.09 -4.83
N PHE A 127 9.22 -33.53 -4.88
CA PHE A 127 9.79 -32.69 -3.81
C PHE A 127 10.48 -31.41 -4.32
N LYS A 128 10.55 -31.20 -5.63
CA LYS A 128 11.21 -30.00 -6.17
C LYS A 128 10.27 -28.81 -6.09
N ILE A 129 10.82 -27.66 -5.71
CA ILE A 129 10.16 -26.35 -5.83
C ILE A 129 10.76 -25.68 -7.07
N LEU A 130 9.91 -25.19 -7.97
CA LEU A 130 10.31 -24.39 -9.12
C LEU A 130 10.03 -22.92 -8.80
N ILE A 131 11.02 -22.06 -9.00
CA ILE A 131 10.96 -20.61 -8.78
C ILE A 131 11.52 -19.86 -9.98
#